data_AF-A0A355UF37-F1
#
_entry.id   AF-A0A355UF37-F1
#
_cell.length_a   1.000
_cell.length_b   1.000
_cell.length_c   1.000
_cell.angle_alpha   90.00
_cell.angle_beta   90.00
_cell.angle_gamma   90.00
#
_symmetry.space_group_name_H-M   'P 1'
#
loop_
_entity.id
_entity.type
_entity.pdbx_description
1 polymer ?
#
loop_
_entity_poly.entity_id
_entity_poly.type
_entity_poly.pdbx_seq_one_letter_code
_entity_poly.pdbx_strand_id
1 'polypeptide(L)'
;GTDLNKDLADNLKLSNADVKNLTPNDFFIAALVDEEEDNAYENIINKVDELLNFKKEEPGSEDEYKPKTLKSAIKHMKDANLAIISLPGEYAADEARRALKNGLNVMLFSDNVSMEDEIELKKFARDKGLLVMGPDCGTAIIDHVPLCFANVVRKGD
;
A
#
# COMPACT_ATOMS: atom_id res chain seq x y z
N GLY A 1 -5.31 11.88 9.39
CA GLY A 1 -4.07 11.64 8.63
C GLY A 1 -2.96 11.19 9.55
N THR A 2 -2.01 10.42 9.01
CA THR A 2 -0.75 10.04 9.68
C THR A 2 0.11 11.28 9.97
N ASP A 3 1.09 11.17 10.86
CA ASP A 3 1.98 12.29 11.20
C ASP A 3 2.73 12.80 9.96
N LEU A 4 3.19 11.90 9.09
CA LEU A 4 3.82 12.25 7.81
C LEU A 4 2.89 13.08 6.90
N ASN A 5 1.59 12.75 6.85
CA ASN A 5 0.64 13.50 6.04
C ASN A 5 0.34 14.89 6.63
N LYS A 6 0.35 15.02 7.96
CA LYS A 6 0.19 16.32 8.64
C LYS A 6 1.41 17.21 8.43
N ASP A 7 2.61 16.65 8.57
CA ASP A 7 3.87 17.35 8.33
C ASP A 7 3.97 17.84 6.88
N LEU A 8 3.50 17.04 5.92
CA LEU A 8 3.42 17.44 4.53
C LEU A 8 2.49 18.66 4.35
N ALA A 9 1.31 18.66 4.98
CA ALA A 9 0.39 19.79 4.93
C ALA A 9 0.99 21.05 5.57
N ASP A 10 1.72 20.92 6.68
CA ASP A 10 2.45 22.03 7.31
C ASP A 10 3.51 22.60 6.36
N ASN A 11 4.33 21.75 5.72
CA ASN A 11 5.37 22.17 4.79
C ASN A 11 4.82 22.87 3.53
N LEU A 12 3.64 22.45 3.06
CA LEU A 12 2.95 23.06 1.92
C LEU A 12 2.13 24.30 2.30
N LYS A 13 2.15 24.72 3.57
CA LYS A 13 1.33 25.83 4.10
C LYS A 13 -0.18 25.63 3.89
N LEU A 14 -0.60 24.36 3.92
CA LEU A 14 -1.97 23.90 3.71
C LEU A 14 -2.62 23.35 4.99
N SER A 15 -1.92 23.46 6.11
CA SER A 15 -2.35 22.95 7.42
C SER A 15 -3.02 24.03 8.27
N ASN A 16 -3.93 23.60 9.14
CA ASN A 16 -4.65 24.41 10.10
C ASN A 16 -4.80 23.65 11.44
N ALA A 17 -5.54 24.22 12.40
CA ALA A 17 -5.75 23.57 13.70
C ALA A 17 -6.47 22.22 13.58
N ASP A 18 -7.39 22.08 12.62
CA ASP A 18 -8.16 20.85 12.42
C ASP A 18 -7.27 19.73 11.87
N VAL A 19 -6.41 20.03 10.89
CA VAL A 19 -5.45 19.08 10.30
C VAL A 19 -4.50 18.52 11.36
N LYS A 20 -4.03 19.36 12.30
CA LYS A 20 -3.13 18.93 13.38
C LYS A 20 -3.78 17.95 14.36
N ASN A 21 -5.09 18.11 14.59
CA ASN A 21 -5.87 17.28 15.51
C ASN A 21 -6.38 15.98 14.89
N LEU A 22 -6.15 15.72 13.61
CA LEU A 22 -6.57 14.48 12.95
C LEU A 22 -5.90 13.25 13.57
N THR A 23 -6.61 12.13 13.58
CA THR A 23 -6.04 10.81 13.92
C THR A 23 -5.54 10.09 12.67
N PRO A 24 -4.70 9.04 12.78
CA PRO A 24 -4.22 8.29 11.62
C PRO A 24 -5.32 7.74 10.70
N ASN A 25 -6.51 7.48 11.23
CA ASN A 25 -7.65 6.94 10.47
C ASN A 25 -8.47 8.00 9.73
N ASP A 26 -8.24 9.29 9.98
CA ASP A 26 -9.01 10.36 9.35
C ASP A 26 -8.47 10.69 7.95
N PHE A 27 -9.38 10.79 6.99
CA PHE A 27 -9.10 11.27 5.64
C PHE A 27 -9.32 12.78 5.56
N PHE A 28 -8.41 13.50 4.89
CA PHE A 28 -8.55 14.93 4.67
C PHE A 28 -8.01 15.32 3.29
N ILE A 29 -8.49 16.46 2.79
CA ILE A 29 -8.06 17.07 1.54
C ILE A 29 -7.76 18.53 1.84
N ALA A 30 -6.62 19.02 1.34
CA ALA A 30 -6.22 20.41 1.45
C ALA A 30 -5.90 20.96 0.06
N ALA A 31 -6.44 22.13 -0.27
CA ALA A 31 -6.27 22.78 -1.55
C ALA A 31 -6.07 24.29 -1.37
N LEU A 32 -5.16 24.88 -2.15
CA LEU A 32 -5.08 26.33 -2.31
C LEU A 32 -6.06 26.73 -3.41
N VAL A 33 -6.88 27.73 -3.13
CA VAL A 33 -7.92 28.22 -4.04
C VAL A 33 -7.67 29.69 -4.29
N ASP A 34 -7.75 30.10 -5.55
CA ASP A 34 -7.74 31.52 -5.90
C ASP A 34 -9.11 32.12 -5.56
N GLU A 35 -9.11 33.22 -4.80
CA GLU A 35 -10.35 33.90 -4.39
C GLU A 35 -11.10 34.49 -5.59
N GLU A 36 -10.41 34.71 -6.72
CA GLU A 36 -11.00 35.21 -7.96
C GLU A 36 -11.68 34.10 -8.80
N GLU A 37 -11.49 32.83 -8.45
CA GLU A 37 -12.11 31.71 -9.15
C GLU A 37 -13.49 31.39 -8.58
N ASP A 38 -14.54 31.76 -9.33
CA ASP A 38 -15.92 31.45 -8.97
C ASP A 38 -16.14 29.95 -8.79
N ASN A 39 -16.78 29.58 -7.68
CA ASN A 39 -17.19 28.20 -7.34
C ASN A 39 -16.04 27.20 -7.21
N ALA A 40 -14.79 27.63 -7.06
CA ALA A 40 -13.64 26.73 -6.95
C ALA A 40 -13.78 25.71 -5.80
N TYR A 41 -14.34 26.12 -4.67
CA TYR A 41 -14.63 25.21 -3.55
C TYR A 41 -15.65 24.12 -3.91
N GLU A 42 -16.75 24.50 -4.57
CA GLU A 42 -17.78 23.54 -5.02
C GLU A 42 -17.23 22.58 -6.07
N ASN A 43 -16.42 23.09 -7.00
CA ASN A 43 -15.76 22.27 -8.03
C ASN A 43 -14.84 21.21 -7.41
N ILE A 44 -14.05 21.59 -6.39
CA ILE A 44 -13.19 20.66 -5.66
C ILE A 44 -14.02 19.59 -4.95
N ILE A 45 -15.05 19.98 -4.20
CA ILE A 45 -15.92 19.00 -3.51
C ILE A 45 -16.56 18.04 -4.50
N ASN A 46 -17.18 18.56 -5.56
CA ASN A 46 -17.83 17.74 -6.57
C ASN A 46 -16.83 16.76 -7.20
N LYS A 47 -15.59 17.19 -7.46
CA LYS A 47 -14.57 16.32 -8.03
C LYS A 47 -14.08 15.27 -7.03
N VAL A 48 -13.96 15.62 -5.76
CA VAL A 48 -13.63 14.69 -4.68
C VAL A 48 -14.72 13.63 -4.55
N ASP A 49 -15.98 14.04 -4.50
CA ASP A 49 -17.11 13.13 -4.42
C ASP A 49 -17.19 12.21 -5.64
N GLU A 50 -16.94 12.76 -6.84
CA GLU A 50 -16.81 11.96 -8.05
C GLU A 50 -15.72 10.90 -7.89
N LEU A 51 -14.51 11.28 -7.48
CA LEU A 51 -13.37 10.37 -7.33
C LEU A 51 -13.56 9.32 -6.23
N LEU A 52 -14.20 9.69 -5.10
CA LEU A 52 -14.49 8.76 -4.01
C LEU A 52 -15.57 7.75 -4.40
N ASN A 53 -16.53 8.15 -5.23
CA ASN A 53 -17.61 7.29 -5.72
C ASN A 53 -17.26 6.59 -7.04
N PHE A 54 -16.16 6.99 -7.70
CA PHE A 54 -15.71 6.40 -8.93
C PHE A 54 -15.24 4.97 -8.68
N LYS A 55 -16.14 4.02 -8.91
CA LYS A 55 -15.76 2.63 -9.08
C LYS A 55 -15.09 2.50 -10.43
N LYS A 56 -13.76 2.45 -10.43
CA LYS A 56 -13.01 2.03 -11.60
C LYS A 56 -13.46 0.60 -11.92
N GLU A 57 -14.14 0.43 -13.05
CA GLU A 57 -14.27 -0.90 -13.67
C GLU A 57 -12.84 -1.32 -14.01
N GLU A 58 -12.28 -2.23 -13.21
CA GLU A 58 -11.03 -2.89 -13.57
C GLU A 58 -11.34 -3.72 -14.82
N PRO A 59 -10.65 -3.47 -15.96
CA PRO A 59 -10.85 -4.29 -17.14
C PRO A 59 -10.42 -5.72 -16.79
N GLY A 60 -11.41 -6.61 -16.57
CA GLY A 60 -11.22 -8.00 -16.13
C GLY A 60 -11.85 -8.39 -14.77
N SER A 61 -12.50 -7.48 -14.04
CA SER A 61 -12.98 -7.75 -12.67
C SER A 61 -14.47 -8.07 -12.51
N GLU A 62 -15.18 -8.40 -13.57
CA GLU A 62 -16.49 -9.04 -13.44
C GLU A 62 -16.23 -10.53 -13.23
N ASP A 63 -16.31 -10.99 -11.96
CA ASP A 63 -16.27 -12.37 -11.46
C ASP A 63 -15.00 -12.91 -10.77
N GLU A 64 -13.95 -12.10 -10.56
CA GLU A 64 -12.79 -12.60 -9.81
C GLU A 64 -13.06 -12.58 -8.28
N TYR A 65 -13.16 -13.76 -7.68
CA TYR A 65 -13.40 -13.92 -6.24
C TYR A 65 -12.30 -13.23 -5.44
N LYS A 66 -12.64 -12.16 -4.70
CA LYS A 66 -11.73 -11.41 -3.83
C LYS A 66 -11.74 -12.00 -2.41
N PRO A 67 -10.81 -12.91 -2.05
CA PRO A 67 -10.76 -13.55 -0.74
C PRO A 67 -10.50 -12.53 0.38
N LYS A 68 -11.23 -12.63 1.49
CA LYS A 68 -11.06 -11.73 2.65
C LYS A 68 -9.90 -12.10 3.58
N THR A 69 -9.31 -13.27 3.40
CA THR A 69 -8.21 -13.76 4.25
C THR A 69 -7.12 -14.39 3.42
N LEU A 70 -5.88 -14.32 3.90
CA LEU A 70 -4.74 -15.02 3.30
C LEU A 70 -5.02 -16.53 3.11
N LYS A 71 -5.65 -17.17 4.10
CA LYS A 71 -6.00 -18.60 4.02
C LYS A 71 -6.98 -18.90 2.89
N SER A 72 -8.02 -18.08 2.71
CA SER A 72 -8.94 -18.22 1.58
C SER A 72 -8.24 -17.93 0.25
N ALA A 73 -7.30 -16.98 0.22
CA ALA A 73 -6.56 -16.63 -0.98
C ALA A 73 -5.66 -17.77 -1.45
N ILE A 74 -4.88 -18.37 -0.55
CA ILE A 74 -4.02 -19.52 -0.86
C ILE A 74 -4.85 -20.74 -1.30
N LYS A 75 -6.04 -20.92 -0.71
CA LYS A 75 -6.95 -22.00 -1.14
C LYS A 75 -7.50 -21.78 -2.55
N HIS A 76 -7.75 -20.53 -2.91
CA HIS A 76 -8.28 -20.14 -4.21
C HIS A 76 -7.19 -20.16 -5.30
N MET A 77 -6.02 -19.58 -5.02
CA MET A 77 -4.85 -19.51 -5.90
C MET A 77 -3.75 -20.44 -5.36
N LYS A 78 -3.82 -21.72 -5.74
CA LYS A 78 -2.96 -22.77 -5.19
C LYS A 78 -1.50 -22.72 -5.67
N ASP A 79 -1.29 -22.05 -6.79
CA ASP A 79 0.00 -21.83 -7.45
C ASP A 79 0.66 -20.51 -7.05
N ALA A 80 0.03 -19.75 -6.14
CA ALA A 80 0.62 -18.55 -5.55
C ALA A 80 2.01 -18.85 -4.97
N ASN A 81 3.00 -18.03 -5.34
CA ASN A 81 4.40 -18.18 -4.88
C ASN A 81 4.95 -16.92 -4.18
N LEU A 82 4.20 -15.83 -4.16
CA LEU A 82 4.59 -14.52 -3.62
C LEU A 82 3.39 -13.84 -2.96
N ALA A 83 3.62 -13.21 -1.82
CA ALA A 83 2.68 -12.32 -1.14
C ALA A 83 3.27 -10.91 -1.06
N ILE A 84 2.51 -9.91 -1.51
CA ILE A 84 2.83 -8.49 -1.35
C ILE A 84 2.03 -7.95 -0.17
N ILE A 85 2.71 -7.36 0.81
CA ILE A 85 2.10 -6.87 2.04
C ILE A 85 2.29 -5.36 2.16
N SER A 86 1.17 -4.65 2.14
CA SER A 86 1.04 -3.20 2.24
C SER A 86 0.13 -2.80 3.42
N LEU A 87 0.27 -3.49 4.55
CA LEU A 87 -0.45 -3.19 5.78
C LEU A 87 0.31 -2.12 6.58
N PRO A 88 -0.31 -1.48 7.59
CA PRO A 88 0.45 -0.72 8.57
C PRO A 88 1.56 -1.58 9.20
N GLY A 89 2.74 -0.98 9.43
CA GLY A 89 3.94 -1.70 9.89
C GLY A 89 3.73 -2.58 11.11
N GLU A 90 2.88 -2.13 12.04
CA GLU A 90 2.50 -2.88 13.26
C GLU A 90 1.84 -4.25 12.97
N TYR A 91 1.19 -4.42 11.80
CA TYR A 91 0.55 -5.68 11.40
C TYR A 91 1.32 -6.42 10.29
N ALA A 92 2.24 -5.74 9.61
CA ALA A 92 2.91 -6.27 8.43
C ALA A 92 3.80 -7.48 8.76
N ALA A 93 4.49 -7.46 9.90
CA ALA A 93 5.37 -8.56 10.32
C ALA A 93 4.59 -9.86 10.56
N ASP A 94 3.44 -9.79 11.22
CA ASP A 94 2.62 -10.96 11.52
C ASP A 94 2.01 -11.58 10.25
N GLU A 95 1.54 -10.76 9.32
CA GLU A 95 1.00 -11.26 8.06
C GLU A 95 2.12 -11.84 7.18
N ALA A 96 3.33 -11.26 7.20
CA ALA A 96 4.50 -11.80 6.51
C ALA A 96 4.91 -13.16 7.06
N ARG A 97 4.97 -13.30 8.39
CA ARG A 97 5.25 -14.58 9.05
C ARG A 97 4.22 -15.63 8.66
N ARG A 98 2.94 -15.26 8.54
CA ARG A 98 1.87 -16.17 8.08
C ARG A 98 2.03 -16.57 6.63
N ALA A 99 2.40 -15.65 5.73
CA ALA A 99 2.68 -15.95 4.33
C ALA A 99 3.87 -16.92 4.18
N LEU A 100 4.99 -16.65 4.86
CA LEU A 100 6.16 -17.52 4.86
C LEU A 100 5.86 -18.93 5.40
N LYS A 101 5.05 -19.03 6.46
CA LYS A 101 4.60 -20.34 6.99
C LYS A 101 3.79 -21.16 5.99
N ASN A 102 3.16 -20.51 5.00
CA ASN A 102 2.43 -21.18 3.93
C ASN A 102 3.28 -21.35 2.65
N GLY A 103 4.59 -21.11 2.71
CA GLY A 103 5.50 -21.35 1.57
C GLY A 103 5.53 -20.24 0.53
N LEU A 104 4.99 -19.06 0.82
CA LEU A 104 5.04 -17.90 -0.08
C LEU A 104 6.32 -17.10 0.15
N ASN A 105 6.96 -16.63 -0.92
CA ASN A 105 7.89 -15.52 -0.83
C ASN A 105 7.14 -14.26 -0.38
N VAL A 106 7.84 -13.29 0.20
CA VAL A 106 7.21 -12.06 0.70
C VAL A 106 7.91 -10.82 0.16
N MET A 107 7.11 -9.85 -0.28
CA MET A 107 7.51 -8.47 -0.49
C MET A 107 6.79 -7.59 0.52
N LEU A 108 7.54 -6.96 1.41
CA LEU A 108 7.06 -5.97 2.37
C LEU A 108 7.18 -4.59 1.73
N PHE A 109 6.07 -4.14 1.14
CA PHE A 109 5.90 -2.73 0.77
C PHE A 109 5.70 -1.84 2.02
N SER A 110 5.19 -2.46 3.09
CA SER A 110 4.92 -1.80 4.37
C SER A 110 6.20 -1.22 4.97
N ASP A 111 6.11 0.02 5.45
CA ASP A 111 7.13 0.69 6.26
C ASP A 111 6.81 0.56 7.76
N ASN A 112 7.73 0.97 8.64
CA ASN A 112 7.62 0.94 10.10
C ASN A 112 7.52 -0.47 10.71
N VAL A 113 8.28 -1.41 10.14
CA VAL A 113 8.52 -2.74 10.74
C VAL A 113 9.81 -2.68 11.55
N SER A 114 9.81 -3.30 12.74
CA SER A 114 10.99 -3.30 13.61
C SER A 114 12.18 -4.04 12.96
N MET A 115 13.40 -3.64 13.31
CA MET A 115 14.61 -4.31 12.83
C MET A 115 14.67 -5.76 13.31
N GLU A 116 14.20 -6.01 14.53
CA GLU A 116 14.08 -7.34 15.12
C GLU A 116 13.17 -8.24 14.29
N ASP A 117 11.99 -7.74 13.91
CA ASP A 117 11.04 -8.47 13.06
C ASP A 117 11.60 -8.73 11.66
N GLU A 118 12.25 -7.74 11.04
CA GLU A 118 12.91 -7.92 9.74
C GLU A 118 13.94 -9.06 9.80
N ILE A 119 14.81 -9.04 10.82
CA ILE A 119 15.85 -10.05 11.01
C ILE A 119 15.21 -11.43 11.23
N GLU A 120 14.16 -11.53 12.04
CA GLU A 120 13.43 -12.78 12.28
C GLU A 120 12.83 -13.32 10.99
N LEU A 121 12.12 -12.48 10.23
CA LEU A 121 11.46 -12.86 8.98
C LEU A 121 12.47 -13.35 7.94
N LYS A 122 13.60 -12.63 7.76
CA LYS A 122 14.65 -13.03 6.81
C LYS A 122 15.34 -14.33 7.22
N LYS A 123 15.60 -14.54 8.52
CA LYS A 123 16.14 -15.81 9.02
C LYS A 123 15.17 -16.95 8.80
N PHE A 124 13.89 -16.75 9.13
CA PHE A 124 12.84 -17.75 8.92
C PHE A 124 12.71 -18.12 7.43
N ALA A 125 12.71 -17.11 6.56
CA ALA A 125 12.63 -17.33 5.11
C ALA A 125 13.84 -18.10 4.58
N ARG A 126 15.06 -17.72 4.98
CA ARG A 126 16.29 -18.43 4.62
C ARG A 126 16.23 -19.91 5.02
N ASP A 127 15.81 -20.20 6.25
CA ASP A 127 15.73 -21.57 6.75
C ASP A 127 14.66 -22.42 6.01
N LYS A 128 13.72 -21.75 5.32
CA LYS A 128 12.68 -22.35 4.47
C LYS A 128 13.01 -22.31 2.97
N GLY A 129 14.12 -21.70 2.56
CA GLY A 129 14.45 -21.50 1.15
C GLY A 129 13.53 -20.49 0.44
N LEU A 130 12.97 -19.52 1.19
CA LEU A 130 12.10 -18.46 0.70
C LEU A 130 12.83 -17.11 0.68
N LEU A 131 12.30 -16.17 -0.11
CA LEU A 131 12.77 -14.80 -0.22
C LEU A 131 11.86 -13.84 0.57
N VAL A 132 12.47 -12.90 1.29
CA VAL A 132 11.81 -11.73 1.88
C VAL A 132 12.47 -10.46 1.36
N MET A 133 11.72 -9.63 0.66
CA MET A 133 12.12 -8.29 0.19
C MET A 133 11.50 -7.24 1.11
N GLY A 134 12.32 -6.32 1.65
CA GLY A 134 11.87 -5.28 2.57
C GLY A 134 12.30 -5.49 4.04
N PRO A 135 11.71 -4.74 4.99
CA PRO A 135 10.59 -3.80 4.86
C PRO A 135 10.93 -2.57 4.00
N ASP A 136 9.93 -1.73 3.71
CA ASP A 136 10.06 -0.55 2.85
C ASP A 136 10.56 -0.87 1.42
N CYS A 137 10.18 -2.03 0.89
CA CYS A 137 10.48 -2.40 -0.49
C CYS A 137 9.41 -1.82 -1.43
N GLY A 138 9.62 -0.58 -1.87
CA GLY A 138 8.68 0.15 -2.73
C GLY A 138 8.62 -0.33 -4.19
N THR A 139 9.68 -0.98 -4.68
CA THR A 139 9.86 -1.30 -6.10
C THR A 139 10.51 -2.67 -6.29
N ALA A 140 9.92 -3.51 -7.12
CA ALA A 140 10.57 -4.70 -7.67
C ALA A 140 10.00 -5.04 -9.05
N ILE A 141 10.82 -5.70 -9.87
CA ILE A 141 10.39 -6.33 -11.12
C ILE A 141 10.96 -7.73 -11.13
N ILE A 142 10.09 -8.74 -11.11
CA ILE A 142 10.48 -10.16 -11.13
C ILE A 142 9.92 -10.77 -12.40
N ASP A 143 10.80 -11.28 -13.27
CA ASP A 143 10.42 -11.85 -14.57
C ASP A 143 9.48 -10.93 -15.38
N HIS A 144 9.84 -9.64 -15.46
CA HIS A 144 9.04 -8.58 -16.09
C HIS A 144 7.66 -8.31 -15.47
N VAL A 145 7.32 -8.96 -14.36
CA VAL A 145 6.12 -8.65 -13.58
C VAL A 145 6.43 -7.44 -12.68
N PRO A 146 5.74 -6.30 -12.87
CA PRO A 146 5.90 -5.14 -12.00
C PRO A 146 5.27 -5.41 -10.63
N LEU A 147 6.01 -5.12 -9.57
CA LEU A 147 5.53 -5.23 -8.19
C LEU A 147 5.61 -3.85 -7.52
N CYS A 148 4.49 -3.40 -6.95
CA CYS A 148 4.33 -2.06 -6.37
C CYS A 148 4.68 -0.96 -7.40
N PHE A 149 5.56 -0.02 -7.05
CA PHE A 149 5.99 1.01 -8.00
C PHE A 149 7.04 0.43 -8.93
N ALA A 150 6.73 0.32 -10.22
CA ALA A 150 7.67 -0.20 -11.21
C ALA A 150 7.56 0.55 -12.53
N ASN A 151 8.65 0.55 -13.29
CA ASN A 151 8.71 1.13 -14.62
C ASN A 151 8.65 0.02 -15.67
N VAL A 152 8.09 0.33 -16.84
CA VAL A 152 8.20 -0.55 -18.00
C VAL A 152 9.66 -0.53 -18.47
N VAL A 153 10.34 -1.65 -18.30
CA VAL A 153 11.75 -1.82 -18.68
C VAL A 153 11.86 -2.74 -19.88
N ARG A 154 12.91 -2.54 -20.70
CA ARG A 154 13.25 -3.47 -21.79
C ARG A 154 13.85 -4.74 -21.20
N LYS A 155 13.62 -5.88 -21.87
CA LYS A 155 14.27 -7.14 -21.52
C LYS A 155 15.79 -7.01 -21.67
N GLY A 156 16.50 -7.35 -20.60
CA GLY A 156 17.96 -7.53 -20.57
C GLY A 156 18.35 -8.99 -20.75
N ASP A 157 19.66 -9.24 -20.68
CA ASP A 157 20.26 -10.58 -20.74
C ASP A 157 20.14 -11.35 -19.42
#